data_AF-A0A1G1NQP5-F1
#
_entry.id   AF-A0A1G1NQP5-F1
#
_cell.length_a   1.000
_cell.length_b   1.000
_cell.length_c   1.000
_cell.angle_alpha   90.00
_cell.angle_beta   90.00
_cell.angle_gamma   90.00
#
_symmetry.space_group_name_H-M   'P 1'
#
loop_
_entity.id
_entity.type
_entity.pdbx_description
1 polymer ?
#
loop_
_entity_poly.entity_id
_entity_poly.type
_entity_poly.pdbx_seq_one_letter_code
_entity_poly.pdbx_strand_id
1 'polypeptide(L)'
;MAQKVAKVGVKKEKGYLYFVDKRGDVSCAKMARGNKKGGSAKKVAKVGIKKQKGYLYFIDKHGDISCAKMVRGGKKKKAAKRK
;
A
#
# COMPACT_ATOMS: atom_id res chain seq x y z
N MET A 1 8.57 2.04 -13.15
CA MET A 1 9.52 1.28 -12.30
C MET A 1 9.32 1.72 -10.86
N ALA A 2 9.28 0.78 -9.91
CA ALA A 2 9.24 1.11 -8.49
C ALA A 2 10.68 1.16 -7.94
N GLN A 3 10.98 2.13 -7.08
CA GLN A 3 12.28 2.26 -6.41
C GLN A 3 12.13 1.90 -4.94
N LYS A 4 13.11 1.17 -4.38
CA LYS A 4 13.14 0.83 -2.96
C LYS A 4 13.61 2.05 -2.17
N VAL A 5 12.82 2.45 -1.17
CA VAL A 5 13.09 3.64 -0.34
C VAL A 5 13.66 3.25 1.01
N ALA A 6 13.17 2.16 1.61
CA ALA A 6 13.66 1.68 2.90
C ALA A 6 13.54 0.16 3.00
N LYS A 7 14.58 -0.48 3.54
CA LYS A 7 14.56 -1.89 3.92
C LYS A 7 13.91 -2.02 5.30
N VAL A 8 12.89 -2.86 5.39
CA VAL A 8 12.13 -3.09 6.64
C VAL A 8 11.93 -4.58 6.90
N GLY A 9 11.80 -5.41 5.85
CA GLY A 9 11.65 -6.86 6.00
C GLY A 9 10.34 -7.30 6.68
N VAL A 10 9.24 -6.57 6.46
CA VAL A 10 7.95 -6.90 7.09
C VAL A 10 7.36 -8.19 6.50
N LYS A 11 7.12 -9.17 7.36
CA LYS A 11 6.40 -10.40 7.00
C LYS A 11 4.91 -10.11 6.87
N LYS A 12 4.36 -10.38 5.69
CA LYS A 12 2.93 -10.19 5.40
C LYS A 12 2.12 -11.41 5.84
N GLU A 13 1.23 -11.21 6.80
CA GLU A 13 0.29 -12.24 7.23
C GLU A 13 -0.97 -12.27 6.36
N LYS A 14 -1.47 -13.49 6.11
CA LYS A 14 -2.73 -13.69 5.38
C LYS A 14 -3.87 -13.04 6.15
N GLY A 15 -4.71 -12.29 5.45
CA GLY A 15 -5.87 -11.61 6.07
C GLY A 15 -5.58 -10.19 6.57
N TYR A 16 -4.33 -9.72 6.49
CA TYR A 16 -3.95 -8.36 6.85
C TYR A 16 -3.51 -7.55 5.62
N LEU A 17 -3.87 -6.26 5.64
CA LEU A 17 -3.37 -5.27 4.71
C LEU A 17 -2.21 -4.53 5.37
N TYR A 18 -1.08 -4.48 4.69
CA TYR A 18 0.10 -3.75 5.12
C TYR A 18 0.24 -2.50 4.25
N PHE A 19 0.44 -1.35 4.87
CA PHE A 19 0.53 -0.06 4.18
C PHE A 19 1.44 0.91 4.91
N VAL A 20 1.87 1.94 4.19
CA VAL A 20 2.61 3.07 4.78
C VAL A 20 1.62 4.11 5.29
N ASP A 21 1.66 4.44 6.57
CA ASP A 21 0.76 5.39 7.22
C ASP A 21 1.07 6.87 6.86
N LYS A 22 0.33 7.82 7.43
CA LYS A 22 0.55 9.26 7.18
C LYS A 22 1.89 9.78 7.73
N ARG A 23 2.45 9.13 8.75
CA ARG A 23 3.73 9.49 9.37
C ARG A 23 4.93 8.87 8.64
N GLY A 24 4.68 8.01 7.66
CA GLY A 24 5.73 7.32 6.91
C GLY A 24 6.19 6.02 7.56
N ASP A 25 5.40 5.47 8.48
CA ASP A 25 5.66 4.21 9.17
C ASP A 25 4.90 3.05 8.51
N VAL A 26 5.33 1.82 8.76
CA VAL A 26 4.60 0.63 8.31
C VAL A 26 3.55 0.25 9.34
N SER A 27 2.30 0.16 8.89
CA SER A 27 1.17 -0.32 9.68
C SER A 27 0.47 -1.48 9.00
N CYS A 28 -0.20 -2.31 9.80
CA CYS A 28 -1.06 -3.39 9.34
C CYS A 28 -2.49 -3.22 9.87
N ALA A 29 -3.49 -3.68 9.12
CA ALA A 29 -4.88 -3.72 9.56
C ALA A 29 -5.54 -4.99 9.02
N LYS A 30 -6.49 -5.56 9.77
CA LYS A 30 -7.27 -6.71 9.28
C LYS A 30 -8.10 -6.27 8.07
N MET A 31 -8.02 -7.01 6.97
CA MET A 31 -8.75 -6.67 5.74
C MET A 31 -10.26 -6.81 5.93
N ALA A 32 -11.00 -5.81 5.48
CA ALA A 32 -12.43 -5.97 5.25
C ALA A 32 -12.65 -6.91 4.05
N ARG A 33 -13.53 -7.90 4.19
CA ARG A 33 -13.87 -8.84 3.11
C ARG A 33 -15.38 -9.14 3.14
N GLY A 34 -16.06 -8.92 2.02
CA GLY A 34 -17.51 -9.04 1.94
C GLY A 34 -18.17 -8.16 3.00
N ASN A 35 -19.06 -8.76 3.80
CA ASN A 35 -19.77 -8.07 4.89
C ASN A 35 -18.94 -7.95 6.20
N LYS A 36 -17.70 -8.46 6.24
CA LYS A 36 -16.85 -8.38 7.45
C LYS A 36 -16.11 -7.06 7.50
N LYS A 37 -16.27 -6.33 8.61
CA LYS A 37 -15.55 -5.08 8.88
C LYS A 37 -14.04 -5.33 9.00
N GLY A 38 -13.27 -4.35 8.52
CA GLY A 38 -11.83 -4.33 8.72
C GLY A 38 -11.46 -4.08 10.18
N GLY A 39 -10.19 -4.33 10.53
CA GLY A 39 -9.64 -4.08 11.86
C GLY A 39 -9.02 -2.69 11.97
N SER A 40 -8.73 -2.27 13.19
CA SER A 40 -7.92 -1.08 13.45
C SER A 40 -6.50 -1.24 12.93
N ALA A 41 -5.89 -0.12 12.53
CA ALA A 41 -4.51 -0.09 12.10
C ALA A 41 -3.57 -0.20 13.32
N LYS A 42 -2.64 -1.15 13.26
CA LYS A 42 -1.55 -1.33 14.23
C LYS A 42 -0.22 -1.01 13.56
N LYS A 43 0.61 -0.22 14.23
CA LYS A 43 1.96 0.06 13.75
C LYS A 43 2.85 -1.17 13.93
N VAL A 44 3.58 -1.53 12.88
CA VAL A 44 4.47 -2.70 12.85
C VAL A 44 5.93 -2.29 12.85
N ALA A 45 6.29 -1.22 12.13
CA ALA A 45 7.64 -0.71 12.10
C ALA A 45 7.65 0.82 11.99
N LYS A 46 8.51 1.46 12.77
CA LYS A 46 8.77 2.91 12.71
C LYS A 46 9.91 3.14 11.72
N VAL A 47 9.65 3.90 10.66
CA VAL A 47 10.62 4.17 9.58
C VAL A 47 10.71 5.67 9.30
N GLY A 48 9.59 6.40 9.38
CA GLY A 48 9.57 7.85 9.20
C GLY A 48 9.87 8.33 7.77
N ILE A 49 9.41 7.61 6.74
CA ILE A 49 9.67 8.04 5.36
C ILE A 49 8.87 9.29 4.97
N LYS A 50 9.52 10.23 4.29
CA LYS A 50 8.85 11.42 3.73
C LYS A 50 8.17 11.07 2.42
N LYS A 51 6.83 11.18 2.39
CA LYS A 51 6.04 10.94 1.19
C LYS A 51 6.11 12.15 0.25
N GLN A 52 6.53 11.94 -0.98
CA GLN A 52 6.53 12.95 -2.03
C GLN A 52 5.20 12.97 -2.78
N LYS A 53 4.74 14.19 -3.11
CA LYS A 53 3.52 14.38 -3.91
C LYS A 53 3.72 13.76 -5.30
N GLY A 54 2.71 13.02 -5.77
CA GLY A 54 2.77 12.35 -7.07
C GLY A 54 3.42 10.96 -7.05
N TYR A 55 3.81 10.44 -5.88
CA TYR A 55 4.31 9.08 -5.71
C TYR A 55 3.37 8.24 -4.85
N LEU A 56 3.24 6.97 -5.20
CA LEU A 56 2.59 5.94 -4.40
C LEU A 56 3.66 5.21 -3.59
N TYR A 57 3.44 5.08 -2.28
CA TYR A 57 4.31 4.32 -1.37
C TYR A 57 3.58 3.07 -0.92
N PHE A 58 4.23 1.93 -1.05
CA PHE A 58 3.66 0.63 -0.74
C PHE A 58 4.74 -0.33 -0.24
N ILE A 59 4.30 -1.46 0.30
CA ILE A 59 5.19 -2.52 0.77
C ILE A 59 5.30 -3.56 -0.34
N ASP A 60 6.52 -3.82 -0.80
CA ASP A 60 6.79 -4.75 -1.90
C ASP A 60 6.68 -6.22 -1.47
N LYS A 61 7.04 -7.14 -2.37
CA LYS A 61 7.01 -8.60 -2.09
C LYS A 61 8.03 -9.03 -1.03
N HIS A 62 9.12 -8.30 -0.87
CA HIS A 62 10.17 -8.58 0.11
C HIS A 62 9.85 -7.99 1.49
N GLY A 63 8.76 -7.23 1.62
CA GLY A 63 8.39 -6.59 2.88
C GLY A 63 9.06 -5.23 3.08
N ASP A 64 9.63 -4.65 2.03
CA ASP A 64 10.31 -3.36 2.07
C ASP A 64 9.42 -2.24 1.55
N ILE A 65 9.71 -0.99 1.93
CA ILE A 65 8.99 0.17 1.42
C ILE A 65 9.56 0.55 0.05
N SER A 66 8.69 0.55 -0.94
CA SER A 66 8.98 1.00 -2.30
C SER A 66 8.06 2.14 -2.71
N CYS A 67 8.55 3.01 -3.60
CA CYS A 67 7.78 4.09 -4.19
C CYS A 67 7.68 3.94 -5.72
N ALA A 68 6.58 4.41 -6.30
CA ALA A 68 6.41 4.48 -7.74
C ALA A 68 5.68 5.76 -8.12
N LYS A 69 6.01 6.36 -9.27
CA LYS A 69 5.31 7.54 -9.77
C LYS A 69 3.86 7.18 -10.06
N MET A 70 2.94 7.94 -9.47
CA MET A 70 1.50 7.68 -9.54
C MET A 70 0.98 8.15 -10.90
N VAL A 71 0.51 7.22 -11.72
CA VAL A 71 -0.14 7.55 -12.99
C VAL A 71 -1.60 7.84 -12.70
N ARG A 72 -1.95 9.12 -12.53
CA ARG A 72 -3.33 9.57 -12.33
C ARG A 72 -3.99 9.73 -13.71
N GLY A 73 -5.16 9.14 -13.89
CA GLY A 73 -5.97 9.32 -15.11
C GLY A 73 -5.59 8.36 -16.24
N GLY A 74 -5.86 7.06 -16.07
CA GLY A 74 -5.96 6.18 -17.23
C GLY A 74 -7.10 6.64 -18.13
N LYS A 75 -6.89 6.66 -19.45
CA LYS A 75 -7.95 6.89 -20.46
C LYS A 75 -9.12 5.97 -20.10
N LYS A 76 -10.31 6.51 -19.78
CA LYS A 76 -11.52 5.70 -19.53
C LYS A 76 -11.67 4.73 -20.70
N LYS A 77 -11.40 3.44 -20.50
CA LYS A 77 -11.78 2.43 -21.50
C LYS A 77 -13.31 2.45 -21.52
N LYS A 78 -13.90 2.83 -22.67
CA LYS A 78 -15.35 2.71 -22.88
C LYS A 78 -15.73 1.27 -22.51
N ALA A 79 -16.67 1.11 -21.58
CA ALA A 79 -17.19 -0.21 -21.24
C ALA A 79 -17.70 -0.85 -22.53
N ALA A 80 -17.16 -2.01 -22.89
CA ALA A 80 -17.71 -2.79 -24.00
C ALA A 80 -19.15 -3.15 -23.64
N LYS A 81 -20.11 -2.75 -24.50
CA LYS A 81 -21.50 -3.23 -24.41
C LYS A 81 -21.45 -4.75 -24.49
N ARG A 82 -21.82 -5.45 -23.42
CA ARG A 82 -22.17 -6.86 -23.49
C ARG A 82 -23.42 -6.96 -24.37
N LYS A 83 -23.33 -7.73 -25.46
CA LYS A 83 -24.51 -8.23 -26.19
C LYS A 83 -25.14 -9.36 -25.39
#